data_AF-A0A7G1HV59-F1
#
_entry.id   AF-A0A7G1HV59-F1
#
_cell.length_a   1.000
_cell.length_b   1.000
_cell.length_c   1.000
_cell.angle_alpha   90.00
_cell.angle_beta   90.00
_cell.angle_gamma   90.00
#
_symmetry.space_group_name_H-M   'P 1'
#
loop_
_entity.id
_entity.type
_entity.pdbx_description
1 polymer ?
#
loop_
_entity_poly.entity_id
_entity_poly.type
_entity_poly.pdbx_seq_one_letter_code
_entity_poly.pdbx_strand_id
1 'polypeptide(L)'
;MAVHIFVVDESNYEVCIRRGLAAIPDSDNPNTMDGLISRMAMVRKGDYVLFYITLKKELRGIFRVLDGPFYDKAEVWPVVNNQYYPLRVRIENSRYVFPNPIRLSDIYDLRDRGKVWTFALKRPGFGSRNVMFSISSNEFEELFNLYLKLNPIYGEPHQIEEPYRYCPPNLLNYLSIDRYTYIPKYEYTLMSLLSDGLAKGRYKNIFGDYSDYLCYVPTSFDKEIDVLLAFAHPENCKQIIAYNIIELKKDRFDEMALGQLLQYEDWFLRKKVNGDSGTLRTTAIAKRFDIKVITYLRTRKLLENKYVTLLEYRNTQDGLEFEPIEY
;
A
#
# COMPACT_ATOMS: atom_id res chain seq x y z
N MET A 1 -2.13 5.13 11.78
CA MET A 1 -2.70 5.89 10.64
C MET A 1 -1.79 5.58 9.48
N ALA A 2 -2.33 5.18 8.33
CA ALA A 2 -1.47 4.84 7.21
C ALA A 2 -0.84 6.10 6.61
N VAL A 3 0.28 5.93 5.91
CA VAL A 3 1.02 7.02 5.30
C VAL A 3 1.32 6.70 3.85
N HIS A 4 0.90 7.62 2.98
CA HIS A 4 0.96 7.45 1.54
C HIS A 4 1.84 8.55 0.91
N ILE A 5 2.76 8.15 0.04
CA ILE A 5 3.64 9.05 -0.68
C ILE A 5 3.21 9.12 -2.14
N PHE A 6 2.78 10.30 -2.56
CA PHE A 6 2.44 10.60 -3.95
C PHE A 6 3.67 11.14 -4.67
N VAL A 7 3.95 10.60 -5.86
CA VAL A 7 5.13 10.96 -6.66
C VAL A 7 4.69 11.92 -7.76
N VAL A 8 5.09 13.18 -7.63
CA VAL A 8 4.61 14.27 -8.49
C VAL A 8 5.76 15.14 -9.00
N ASP A 9 5.49 15.97 -10.00
CA ASP A 9 6.35 17.11 -10.34
C ASP A 9 5.90 18.38 -9.59
N GLU A 10 6.68 19.46 -9.70
CA GLU A 10 6.38 20.72 -9.02
C GLU A 10 5.04 21.31 -9.47
N SER A 11 4.75 21.28 -10.77
CA SER A 11 3.52 21.88 -11.31
C SER A 11 2.26 21.18 -10.79
N ASN A 12 2.31 19.85 -10.69
CA ASN A 12 1.25 19.05 -10.13
C ASN A 12 1.12 19.28 -8.61
N TYR A 13 2.24 19.39 -7.89
CA TYR A 13 2.26 19.69 -6.46
C TYR A 13 1.58 21.03 -6.13
N GLU A 14 1.87 22.09 -6.88
CA GLU A 14 1.22 23.40 -6.68
C GLU A 14 -0.31 23.32 -6.81
N VAL A 15 -0.79 22.56 -7.80
CA VAL A 15 -2.24 22.32 -7.95
C VAL A 15 -2.77 21.47 -6.79
N CYS A 16 -2.04 20.44 -6.36
CA CYS A 16 -2.41 19.59 -5.23
C CYS A 16 -2.67 20.43 -3.96
N ILE A 17 -1.72 21.31 -3.59
CA ILE A 17 -1.82 22.10 -2.35
C ILE A 17 -2.84 23.24 -2.47
N ARG A 18 -2.96 23.89 -3.64
CA ARG A 18 -3.96 24.95 -3.87
C ARG A 18 -5.38 24.41 -3.83
N ARG A 19 -5.59 23.20 -4.37
CA ARG A 19 -6.92 22.57 -4.51
C ARG A 19 -7.27 21.62 -3.37
N GLY A 20 -6.33 21.29 -2.50
CA GLY A 20 -6.57 20.32 -1.42
C GLY A 20 -6.81 18.91 -1.95
N LEU A 21 -6.01 18.49 -2.93
CA LEU A 21 -6.11 17.17 -3.55
C LEU A 21 -4.76 16.48 -3.60
N ALA A 22 -4.78 15.15 -3.51
CA ALA A 22 -3.72 14.30 -4.02
C ALA A 22 -4.32 13.38 -5.09
N ALA A 23 -3.61 13.17 -6.19
CA ALA A 23 -4.14 12.43 -7.31
C ALA A 23 -3.08 11.62 -8.05
N ILE A 24 -3.51 10.52 -8.68
CA ILE A 24 -2.69 9.73 -9.60
C ILE A 24 -3.32 9.72 -11.00
N PRO A 25 -2.51 9.50 -12.06
CA PRO A 25 -3.02 9.43 -13.42
C PRO A 25 -4.02 8.28 -13.63
N ASP A 26 -4.83 8.34 -14.68
CA ASP A 26 -5.57 7.19 -15.20
C ASP A 26 -4.82 6.45 -16.31
N SER A 27 -5.40 5.33 -16.75
CA SER A 27 -4.92 4.55 -17.88
C SER A 27 -6.10 4.02 -18.68
N ASP A 28 -5.99 4.06 -20.01
CA ASP A 28 -6.96 3.42 -20.91
C ASP A 28 -6.86 1.89 -20.89
N ASN A 29 -5.77 1.32 -20.38
CA ASN A 29 -5.64 -0.11 -20.18
C ASN A 29 -6.36 -0.53 -18.88
N PRO A 30 -7.41 -1.37 -18.95
CA PRO A 30 -8.20 -1.71 -17.75
C PRO A 30 -7.41 -2.42 -16.65
N ASN A 31 -6.42 -3.25 -17.01
CA ASN A 31 -5.58 -3.94 -16.02
C ASN A 31 -4.66 -2.95 -15.29
N THR A 32 -4.08 -1.99 -16.03
CA THR A 32 -3.28 -0.90 -15.45
C THR A 32 -4.16 0.01 -14.59
N MET A 33 -5.38 0.33 -15.05
CA MET A 33 -6.35 1.13 -14.29
C MET A 33 -6.71 0.47 -12.96
N ASP A 34 -7.05 -0.83 -12.95
CA ASP A 34 -7.30 -1.58 -11.72
C ASP A 34 -6.06 -1.58 -10.80
N GLY A 35 -4.85 -1.61 -11.36
CA GLY A 35 -3.59 -1.52 -10.59
C GLY A 35 -3.31 -0.13 -10.01
N LEU A 36 -3.89 0.92 -10.59
CA LEU A 36 -3.88 2.29 -10.03
C LEU A 36 -4.96 2.42 -8.95
N ILE A 37 -6.16 1.88 -9.19
CA ILE A 37 -7.24 1.82 -8.21
C ILE A 37 -6.80 1.06 -6.96
N SER A 38 -6.10 -0.07 -7.08
CA SER A 38 -5.65 -0.86 -5.93
C SER A 38 -4.75 -0.07 -4.98
N ARG A 39 -3.87 0.78 -5.53
CA ARG A 39 -2.99 1.67 -4.76
C ARG A 39 -3.78 2.75 -4.02
N MET A 40 -4.84 3.27 -4.61
CA MET A 40 -5.71 4.25 -3.96
C MET A 40 -6.70 3.61 -2.98
N ALA A 41 -7.13 2.37 -3.22
CA ALA A 41 -8.16 1.67 -2.43
C ALA A 41 -7.80 1.52 -0.94
N MET A 42 -6.50 1.55 -0.63
CA MET A 42 -5.96 1.44 0.72
C MET A 42 -6.04 2.76 1.52
N VAL A 43 -6.31 3.89 0.87
CA VAL A 43 -6.36 5.22 1.49
C VAL A 43 -7.66 5.40 2.27
N ARG A 44 -7.57 5.96 3.47
CA ARG A 44 -8.69 6.23 4.36
C ARG A 44 -8.67 7.64 4.91
N LYS A 45 -9.87 8.08 5.31
CA LYS A 45 -10.04 9.31 6.10
C LYS A 45 -9.13 9.28 7.32
N GLY A 46 -8.37 10.35 7.48
CA GLY A 46 -7.40 10.50 8.56
C GLY A 46 -5.99 10.10 8.18
N ASP A 47 -5.75 9.28 7.15
CA ASP A 47 -4.39 8.91 6.76
C ASP A 47 -3.53 10.12 6.39
N TYR A 48 -2.22 9.96 6.45
CA TYR A 48 -1.29 11.00 6.03
C TYR A 48 -0.89 10.86 4.56
N VAL A 49 -0.77 12.00 3.90
CA VAL A 49 -0.23 12.13 2.55
C VAL A 49 1.02 13.00 2.59
N LEU A 50 2.09 12.51 1.96
CA LEU A 50 3.31 13.27 1.70
C LEU A 50 3.54 13.30 0.19
N PHE A 51 4.21 14.34 -0.30
CA PHE A 51 4.52 14.46 -1.73
C PHE A 51 6.01 14.35 -1.98
N TYR A 52 6.43 13.38 -2.78
CA TYR A 52 7.78 13.33 -3.31
C TYR A 52 7.85 14.08 -4.64
N ILE A 53 8.60 15.18 -4.66
CA ILE A 53 8.79 16.02 -5.84
C ILE A 53 9.96 15.52 -6.65
N THR A 54 9.67 14.95 -7.82
CA THR A 54 10.63 14.17 -8.61
C THR A 54 11.89 14.93 -9.02
N LEU A 55 11.75 16.12 -9.60
CA LEU A 55 12.89 16.91 -10.10
C LEU A 55 13.71 17.53 -8.96
N LYS A 56 13.05 17.95 -7.88
CA LYS A 56 13.73 18.50 -6.70
C LYS A 56 14.34 17.44 -5.78
N LYS A 57 13.86 16.19 -5.89
CA LYS A 57 14.27 15.05 -5.05
C LYS A 57 14.02 15.35 -3.57
N GLU A 58 12.83 15.85 -3.29
CA GLU A 58 12.40 16.33 -1.97
C GLU A 58 11.10 15.67 -1.58
N LEU A 59 10.97 15.27 -0.31
CA LEU A 59 9.71 14.87 0.29
C LEU A 59 9.13 16.06 1.05
N ARG A 60 7.92 16.48 0.68
CA ARG A 60 7.27 17.70 1.13
C ARG A 60 5.96 17.44 1.84
N GLY A 61 5.73 18.27 2.87
CA GLY A 61 4.49 18.41 3.59
C GLY A 61 4.07 17.17 4.36
N ILE A 62 3.10 17.36 5.25
CA ILE A 62 2.34 16.28 5.88
C ILE A 62 0.89 16.75 5.84
N PHE A 63 0.10 16.08 5.01
CA PHE A 63 -1.30 16.41 4.79
C PHE A 63 -2.18 15.31 5.35
N ARG A 64 -3.40 15.65 5.78
CA ARG A 64 -4.37 14.69 6.30
C ARG A 64 -5.45 14.43 5.26
N VAL A 65 -5.78 13.17 5.04
CA VAL A 65 -6.88 12.76 4.17
C VAL A 65 -8.22 13.12 4.80
N LEU A 66 -9.06 13.84 4.06
CA LEU A 66 -10.37 14.29 4.52
C LEU A 66 -11.46 13.22 4.39
N ASP A 67 -11.45 12.47 3.29
CA ASP A 67 -12.48 11.49 2.95
C ASP A 67 -11.91 10.29 2.19
N GLY A 68 -12.76 9.31 1.90
CA GLY A 68 -12.38 8.19 1.04
C GLY A 68 -12.03 8.64 -0.39
N PRO A 69 -11.19 7.86 -1.09
CA PRO A 69 -10.75 8.19 -2.44
C PRO A 69 -11.89 8.04 -3.45
N PHE A 70 -11.82 8.81 -4.54
CA PHE A 70 -12.86 8.89 -5.56
C PHE A 70 -12.28 9.06 -6.97
N TYR A 71 -13.11 8.81 -7.97
CA TYR A 71 -12.87 9.06 -9.38
C TYR A 71 -13.70 10.26 -9.84
N ASP A 72 -13.04 11.27 -10.38
CA ASP A 72 -13.67 12.44 -10.99
C ASP A 72 -12.83 12.96 -12.16
N LYS A 73 -13.43 13.05 -13.36
CA LYS A 73 -12.77 13.51 -14.58
C LYS A 73 -12.78 15.02 -14.81
N ALA A 74 -13.36 15.81 -13.88
CA ALA A 74 -13.33 17.27 -13.97
C ALA A 74 -11.90 17.80 -14.10
N GLU A 75 -11.67 18.73 -15.01
CA GLU A 75 -10.36 19.32 -15.25
C GLU A 75 -9.93 20.19 -14.06
N VAL A 76 -8.85 19.79 -13.39
CA VAL A 76 -8.29 20.47 -12.21
C VAL A 76 -6.81 20.75 -12.43
N TRP A 77 -6.10 19.76 -12.97
CA TRP A 77 -4.77 19.92 -13.55
C TRP A 77 -4.90 20.22 -15.05
N PRO A 78 -3.99 21.02 -15.62
CA PRO A 78 -3.91 21.17 -17.08
C PRO A 78 -3.73 19.80 -17.75
N VAL A 79 -4.53 19.52 -18.78
CA VAL A 79 -4.42 18.29 -19.56
C VAL A 79 -3.24 18.42 -20.52
N VAL A 80 -2.17 17.67 -20.26
CA VAL A 80 -0.99 17.59 -21.14
C VAL A 80 -0.88 16.16 -21.66
N ASN A 81 -0.68 16.00 -22.97
CA ASN A 81 -0.60 14.68 -23.62
C ASN A 81 -1.80 13.77 -23.34
N ASN A 82 -3.01 14.34 -23.24
CA ASN A 82 -4.25 13.63 -22.90
C ASN A 82 -4.21 12.89 -21.55
N GLN A 83 -3.31 13.28 -20.64
CA GLN A 83 -3.22 12.70 -19.30
C GLN A 83 -4.17 13.42 -18.34
N TYR A 84 -5.06 12.65 -17.71
CA TYR A 84 -5.92 13.13 -16.64
C TYR A 84 -5.44 12.58 -15.28
N TYR A 85 -5.86 13.23 -14.20
CA TYR A 85 -5.64 12.79 -12.81
C TYR A 85 -6.98 12.57 -12.10
N PRO A 86 -7.80 11.58 -12.52
CA PRO A 86 -9.14 11.43 -11.99
C PRO A 86 -9.21 10.63 -10.69
N LEU A 87 -8.20 9.82 -10.40
CA LEU A 87 -8.09 9.04 -9.16
C LEU A 87 -7.58 9.95 -8.05
N ARG A 88 -8.46 10.41 -7.18
CA ARG A 88 -8.23 11.53 -6.26
C ARG A 88 -8.54 11.16 -4.82
N VAL A 89 -7.94 11.92 -3.92
CA VAL A 89 -8.34 12.03 -2.53
C VAL A 89 -8.28 13.49 -2.10
N ARG A 90 -9.24 13.93 -1.28
CA ARG A 90 -9.19 15.27 -0.68
C ARG A 90 -8.26 15.27 0.52
N ILE A 91 -7.44 16.30 0.62
CA ILE A 91 -6.48 16.48 1.70
C ILE A 91 -6.65 17.86 2.34
N GLU A 92 -6.19 17.98 3.56
CA GLU A 92 -5.99 19.26 4.26
C GLU A 92 -4.60 19.34 4.88
N ASN A 93 -4.19 20.53 5.28
CA ASN A 93 -2.99 20.69 6.09
C ASN A 93 -3.14 19.87 7.38
N SER A 94 -2.12 19.09 7.72
CA SER A 94 -2.05 18.55 9.08
C SER A 94 -1.74 19.67 10.07
N ARG A 95 -1.72 19.36 11.37
CA ARG A 95 -1.21 20.28 12.40
C ARG A 95 0.29 20.61 12.25
N TYR A 96 0.99 19.96 11.33
CA TYR A 96 2.41 20.10 11.10
C TYR A 96 2.68 20.67 9.71
N VAL A 97 3.04 21.95 9.65
CA VAL A 97 3.44 22.62 8.40
C VAL A 97 4.95 22.81 8.39
N PHE A 98 5.65 21.92 7.69
CA PHE A 98 7.12 21.93 7.61
C PHE A 98 7.62 22.67 6.35
N PRO A 99 8.18 23.89 6.48
CA PRO A 99 8.70 24.63 5.32
C PRO A 99 9.93 23.98 4.69
N ASN A 100 10.81 23.35 5.49
CA ASN A 100 11.99 22.66 4.99
C ASN A 100 11.66 21.20 4.66
N PRO A 101 11.89 20.76 3.41
CA PRO A 101 11.63 19.39 2.99
C PRO A 101 12.72 18.42 3.44
N ILE A 102 12.41 17.13 3.43
CA ILE A 102 13.41 16.07 3.56
C ILE A 102 14.03 15.84 2.18
N ARG A 103 15.36 15.81 2.09
CA ARG A 103 16.05 15.50 0.82
C ARG A 103 16.10 14.00 0.61
N LEU A 104 16.11 13.56 -0.65
CA LEU A 104 16.23 12.15 -1.00
C LEU A 104 17.50 11.50 -0.43
N SER A 105 18.60 12.25 -0.33
CA SER A 105 19.84 11.78 0.32
C SER A 105 19.59 11.33 1.76
N ASP A 106 18.81 12.10 2.51
CA ASP A 106 18.55 11.82 3.92
C ASP A 106 17.68 10.56 4.08
N ILE A 107 16.76 10.33 3.13
CA ILE A 107 15.97 9.10 3.06
C ILE A 107 16.87 7.89 2.76
N TYR A 108 17.87 8.06 1.89
CA TYR A 108 18.85 7.00 1.63
C TYR A 108 19.75 6.73 2.84
N ASP A 109 20.16 7.76 3.58
CA ASP A 109 20.90 7.58 4.85
C ASP A 109 20.06 6.79 5.88
N LEU A 110 18.76 7.07 5.98
CA LEU A 110 17.85 6.29 6.82
C LEU A 110 17.73 4.84 6.32
N ARG A 111 17.70 4.63 5.00
CA ARG A 111 17.65 3.29 4.42
C ARG A 111 18.91 2.48 4.68
N ASP A 112 20.08 3.09 4.55
CA ASP A 112 21.35 2.44 4.76
C ASP A 112 21.54 2.07 6.25
N ARG A 113 20.91 2.82 7.16
CA ARG A 113 20.79 2.48 8.59
C ARG A 113 19.67 1.48 8.90
N GLY A 114 18.95 0.99 7.90
CA GLY A 114 17.85 0.02 8.05
C GLY A 114 16.56 0.60 8.64
N LYS A 115 16.45 1.93 8.78
CA LYS A 115 15.30 2.61 9.38
C LYS A 115 14.13 2.82 8.42
N VAL A 116 14.42 2.92 7.13
CA VAL A 116 13.44 3.01 6.04
C VAL A 116 13.77 1.97 4.99
N TRP A 117 12.79 1.27 4.44
CA TRP A 117 13.02 0.21 3.46
C TRP A 117 11.84 -0.02 2.52
N THR A 118 10.65 0.46 2.86
CA THR A 118 9.46 0.40 1.98
C THR A 118 9.39 1.61 1.02
N PHE A 119 10.29 2.59 1.17
CA PHE A 119 10.36 3.76 0.30
C PHE A 119 10.79 3.38 -1.13
N ALA A 120 9.85 3.42 -2.07
CA ALA A 120 9.99 2.80 -3.40
C ALA A 120 9.63 3.76 -4.54
N LEU A 121 10.59 4.54 -5.05
CA LEU A 121 10.32 5.44 -6.20
C LEU A 121 10.16 4.70 -7.54
N LYS A 122 10.70 3.48 -7.65
CA LYS A 122 10.63 2.64 -8.84
C LYS A 122 9.94 1.33 -8.51
N ARG A 123 9.18 0.82 -9.47
CA ARG A 123 8.64 -0.53 -9.44
C ARG A 123 9.69 -1.53 -9.90
N PRO A 124 9.78 -2.68 -9.23
CA PRO A 124 10.60 -3.78 -9.68
C PRO A 124 10.27 -4.32 -11.08
N GLY A 125 11.25 -4.90 -11.77
CA GLY A 125 11.11 -5.65 -13.03
C GLY A 125 11.08 -4.81 -14.31
N PHE A 126 10.56 -3.58 -14.27
CA PHE A 126 10.38 -2.75 -15.49
C PHE A 126 10.91 -1.32 -15.37
N GLY A 127 11.43 -0.92 -14.20
CA GLY A 127 11.97 0.42 -13.99
C GLY A 127 10.94 1.56 -14.10
N SER A 128 9.64 1.24 -14.19
CA SER A 128 8.56 2.22 -14.20
C SER A 128 8.51 2.95 -12.86
N ARG A 129 8.23 4.25 -12.89
CA ARG A 129 8.14 5.06 -11.68
C ARG A 129 6.86 4.69 -10.92
N ASN A 130 6.94 4.59 -9.61
CA ASN A 130 5.74 4.54 -8.79
C ASN A 130 5.02 5.89 -8.86
N VAL A 131 3.70 5.86 -8.98
CA VAL A 131 2.85 7.05 -8.87
C VAL A 131 2.45 7.30 -7.41
N MET A 132 2.38 6.23 -6.62
CA MET A 132 2.04 6.24 -5.21
C MET A 132 2.52 4.94 -4.55
N PHE A 133 2.99 5.03 -3.32
CA PHE A 133 3.28 3.88 -2.45
C PHE A 133 3.07 4.27 -0.98
N SER A 134 3.04 3.27 -0.10
CA SER A 134 2.85 3.47 1.34
C SER A 134 4.09 3.08 2.11
N ILE A 135 4.27 3.68 3.29
CA ILE A 135 5.32 3.32 4.24
C ILE A 135 4.70 2.90 5.57
N SER A 136 5.42 2.10 6.36
CA SER A 136 4.94 1.71 7.69
C SER A 136 4.88 2.91 8.64
N SER A 137 4.06 2.78 9.69
CA SER A 137 3.97 3.79 10.75
C SER A 137 5.33 4.05 11.41
N ASN A 138 6.13 2.99 11.63
CA ASN A 138 7.48 3.13 12.19
C ASN A 138 8.44 3.88 11.28
N GLU A 139 8.36 3.67 9.97
CA GLU A 139 9.17 4.43 9.00
C GLU A 139 8.74 5.89 8.92
N PHE A 140 7.44 6.14 9.01
CA PHE A 140 6.92 7.51 9.08
C PHE A 140 7.42 8.23 10.33
N GLU A 141 7.49 7.59 11.50
CA GLU A 141 8.05 8.20 12.70
C GLU A 141 9.51 8.65 12.51
N GLU A 142 10.32 7.88 11.77
CA GLU A 142 11.70 8.26 11.43
C GLU A 142 11.75 9.48 10.51
N LEU A 143 10.86 9.55 9.50
CA LEU A 143 10.72 10.72 8.64
C LEU A 143 10.18 11.93 9.41
N PHE A 144 9.20 11.73 10.28
CA PHE A 144 8.61 12.77 11.11
C PHE A 144 9.66 13.39 12.04
N ASN A 145 10.48 12.57 12.70
CA ASN A 145 11.60 13.04 13.50
C ASN A 145 12.62 13.82 12.67
N LEU A 146 12.84 13.45 11.41
CA LEU A 146 13.72 14.20 10.52
C LEU A 146 13.11 15.55 10.13
N TYR A 147 11.81 15.62 9.84
CA TYR A 147 11.11 16.90 9.64
C TYR A 147 11.27 17.82 10.84
N LEU A 148 11.06 17.32 12.06
CA LEU A 148 11.22 18.12 13.28
C LEU A 148 12.66 18.65 13.45
N LYS A 149 13.67 17.85 13.12
CA LYS A 149 15.08 18.29 13.16
C LYS A 149 15.37 19.39 12.14
N LEU A 150 14.81 19.27 10.94
CA LEU A 150 14.98 20.26 9.86
C LEU A 150 14.13 21.52 10.07
N ASN A 151 13.12 21.46 10.94
CA ASN A 151 12.15 22.52 11.19
C ASN A 151 11.96 22.72 12.70
N PRO A 152 12.93 23.34 13.40
CA PRO A 152 12.81 23.62 14.83
C PRO A 152 11.63 24.55 15.15
N ILE A 153 11.22 25.35 14.16
CA ILE A 153 9.98 26.13 14.16
C ILE A 153 9.21 25.69 12.92
N TYR A 154 8.01 25.15 13.11
CA TYR A 154 7.10 24.78 12.03
C TYR A 154 5.93 25.78 11.96
N GLY A 155 5.33 25.90 10.79
CA GLY A 155 4.29 26.87 10.50
C GLY A 155 2.94 26.50 11.10
N GLU A 156 2.07 27.50 11.18
CA GLU A 156 0.66 27.31 11.50
C GLU A 156 -0.09 26.68 10.31
N PRO A 157 -1.00 25.72 10.57
CA PRO A 157 -1.91 25.23 9.55
C PRO A 157 -2.75 26.38 8.98
N HIS A 158 -2.75 26.51 7.66
CA HIS A 158 -3.60 27.47 6.96
C HIS A 158 -4.71 26.74 6.21
N GLN A 159 -5.78 27.46 5.89
CA GLN A 159 -6.84 26.92 5.05
C GLN A 159 -6.34 26.79 3.60
N ILE A 160 -6.70 25.69 2.94
CA ILE A 160 -6.49 25.54 1.50
C ILE A 160 -7.26 26.64 0.77
N GLU A 161 -6.60 27.33 -0.17
CA GLU A 161 -7.12 28.51 -0.85
C GLU A 161 -8.36 28.20 -1.71
N GLU A 162 -8.29 27.12 -2.50
CA GLU A 162 -9.35 26.75 -3.44
C GLU A 162 -9.80 25.29 -3.23
N PRO A 163 -10.35 24.95 -2.06
CA PRO A 163 -10.57 23.57 -1.68
C PRO A 163 -11.56 22.90 -2.64
N TYR A 164 -11.20 21.70 -3.09
CA TYR A 164 -12.06 20.93 -3.97
C TYR A 164 -13.33 20.50 -3.25
N ARG A 165 -14.45 20.57 -3.96
CA ARG A 165 -15.76 20.14 -3.44
C ARG A 165 -15.71 18.68 -3.02
N TYR A 166 -16.55 18.32 -2.06
CA TYR A 166 -16.73 16.92 -1.66
C TYR A 166 -17.27 16.08 -2.81
N CYS A 167 -16.67 14.92 -3.01
CA CYS A 167 -17.15 13.87 -3.92
C CYS A 167 -17.28 12.56 -3.14
N PRO A 168 -18.43 11.87 -3.20
CA PRO A 168 -18.59 10.57 -2.53
C PRO A 168 -17.56 9.54 -3.03
N PRO A 169 -16.99 8.71 -2.14
CA PRO A 169 -16.09 7.64 -2.54
C PRO A 169 -16.77 6.68 -3.53
N ASN A 170 -16.18 6.52 -4.71
CA ASN A 170 -16.76 5.74 -5.81
C ASN A 170 -15.72 4.91 -6.58
N LEU A 171 -14.47 4.83 -6.11
CA LEU A 171 -13.37 4.16 -6.83
C LEU A 171 -13.70 2.73 -7.26
N LEU A 172 -14.29 1.95 -6.36
CA LEU A 172 -14.57 0.53 -6.63
C LEU A 172 -15.59 0.32 -7.76
N ASN A 173 -16.39 1.34 -8.10
CA ASN A 173 -17.35 1.28 -9.21
C ASN A 173 -16.67 1.21 -10.58
N TYR A 174 -15.38 1.55 -10.64
CA TYR A 174 -14.56 1.57 -11.86
C TYR A 174 -13.69 0.33 -12.02
N LEU A 175 -13.78 -0.64 -11.09
CA LEU A 175 -13.05 -1.89 -11.18
C LEU A 175 -13.56 -2.77 -12.32
N SER A 176 -12.64 -3.53 -12.90
CA SER A 176 -12.95 -4.55 -13.91
C SER A 176 -13.52 -5.81 -13.26
N ILE A 177 -14.76 -5.73 -12.74
CA ILE A 177 -15.49 -6.81 -12.10
C ILE A 177 -16.76 -7.15 -12.88
N ASP A 178 -17.06 -8.44 -13.02
CA ASP A 178 -18.35 -8.87 -13.54
C ASP A 178 -19.47 -8.50 -12.54
N ARG A 179 -20.43 -7.67 -12.94
CA ARG A 179 -21.44 -7.11 -12.03
C ARG A 179 -22.49 -8.11 -11.55
N TYR A 180 -22.59 -9.28 -12.18
CA TYR A 180 -23.58 -10.30 -11.83
C TYR A 180 -22.97 -11.42 -10.99
N THR A 181 -21.76 -11.84 -11.33
CA THR A 181 -21.04 -12.94 -10.68
C THR A 181 -20.01 -12.46 -9.66
N TYR A 182 -19.73 -11.15 -9.62
CA TYR A 182 -18.67 -10.54 -8.83
C TYR A 182 -17.28 -11.13 -9.12
N ILE A 183 -17.06 -11.78 -10.26
CA ILE A 183 -15.76 -12.38 -10.57
C ILE A 183 -14.75 -11.28 -10.95
N PRO A 184 -13.58 -11.20 -10.27
CA PRO A 184 -12.53 -10.27 -10.65
C PRO A 184 -11.93 -10.64 -12.02
N LYS A 185 -11.82 -9.66 -12.93
CA LYS A 185 -11.23 -9.89 -14.25
C LYS A 185 -9.70 -10.02 -14.17
N TYR A 186 -9.05 -9.18 -13.36
CA TYR A 186 -7.60 -9.12 -13.19
C TYR A 186 -7.18 -9.38 -11.74
N GLU A 187 -5.91 -9.70 -11.53
CA GLU A 187 -5.34 -9.84 -10.18
C GLU A 187 -5.34 -8.49 -9.45
N TYR A 188 -5.12 -7.39 -10.18
CA TYR A 188 -5.28 -6.04 -9.63
C TYR A 188 -6.72 -5.72 -9.20
N THR A 189 -7.74 -6.29 -9.87
CA THR A 189 -9.13 -6.19 -9.43
C THR A 189 -9.29 -6.82 -8.04
N LEU A 190 -8.77 -8.04 -7.86
CA LEU A 190 -8.81 -8.76 -6.59
C LEU A 190 -8.01 -8.03 -5.50
N MET A 191 -6.83 -7.53 -5.85
CA MET A 191 -5.98 -6.76 -4.95
C MET A 191 -6.67 -5.48 -4.48
N SER A 192 -7.44 -4.81 -5.34
CA SER A 192 -8.21 -3.62 -4.97
C SER A 192 -9.27 -3.93 -3.90
N LEU A 193 -9.98 -5.06 -4.06
CA LEU A 193 -10.99 -5.51 -3.10
C LEU A 193 -10.37 -5.94 -1.75
N LEU A 194 -9.22 -6.63 -1.80
CA LEU A 194 -8.47 -6.99 -0.61
C LEU A 194 -7.96 -5.75 0.13
N SER A 195 -7.33 -4.82 -0.60
CA SER A 195 -6.78 -3.57 -0.04
C SER A 195 -7.87 -2.71 0.60
N ASP A 196 -9.03 -2.60 -0.05
CA ASP A 196 -10.17 -1.87 0.50
C ASP A 196 -10.66 -2.49 1.82
N GLY A 197 -10.82 -3.82 1.85
CA GLY A 197 -11.28 -4.51 3.06
C GLY A 197 -10.26 -4.47 4.20
N LEU A 198 -8.96 -4.60 3.89
CA LEU A 198 -7.88 -4.44 4.87
C LEU A 198 -7.88 -3.03 5.48
N ALA A 199 -7.96 -2.00 4.64
CA ALA A 199 -8.00 -0.62 5.09
C ALA A 199 -9.27 -0.28 5.91
N LYS A 200 -10.35 -1.05 5.76
CA LYS A 200 -11.58 -0.95 6.57
C LYS A 200 -11.57 -1.84 7.81
N GLY A 201 -10.52 -2.62 8.04
CA GLY A 201 -10.43 -3.55 9.16
C GLY A 201 -11.36 -4.77 9.04
N ARG A 202 -11.93 -5.04 7.86
CA ARG A 202 -12.96 -6.09 7.67
C ARG A 202 -12.45 -7.50 7.94
N TYR A 203 -11.14 -7.71 7.77
CA TYR A 203 -10.53 -9.03 7.83
C TYR A 203 -9.71 -9.25 9.11
N LYS A 204 -9.88 -8.41 10.14
CA LYS A 204 -9.17 -8.56 11.42
C LYS A 204 -9.51 -9.85 12.16
N ASN A 205 -10.70 -10.40 11.95
CA ASN A 205 -11.09 -11.72 12.45
C ASN A 205 -10.31 -12.88 11.80
N ILE A 206 -9.77 -12.67 10.60
CA ILE A 206 -9.04 -13.70 9.83
C ILE A 206 -7.53 -13.52 10.00
N PHE A 207 -7.03 -12.30 9.77
CA PHE A 207 -5.60 -12.02 9.80
C PHE A 207 -5.08 -11.56 11.18
N GLY A 208 -5.98 -11.24 12.11
CA GLY A 208 -5.66 -10.67 13.42
C GLY A 208 -5.70 -9.13 13.41
N ASP A 209 -5.42 -8.54 14.58
CA ASP A 209 -5.45 -7.09 14.79
C ASP A 209 -4.15 -6.42 14.31
N TYR A 210 -3.97 -6.37 12.98
CA TYR A 210 -2.82 -5.69 12.38
C TYR A 210 -2.90 -4.17 12.60
N SER A 211 -1.73 -3.56 12.83
CA SER A 211 -1.56 -2.12 13.03
C SER A 211 -1.22 -1.39 11.73
N ASP A 212 -0.48 -2.03 10.83
CA ASP A 212 -0.18 -1.53 9.49
C ASP A 212 -0.55 -2.56 8.42
N TYR A 213 -0.92 -2.06 7.25
CA TYR A 213 -1.13 -2.83 6.02
C TYR A 213 -0.43 -2.09 4.87
N LEU A 214 0.45 -2.77 4.15
CA LEU A 214 1.18 -2.22 3.02
C LEU A 214 1.00 -3.13 1.83
N CYS A 215 0.76 -2.58 0.64
CA CYS A 215 0.73 -3.36 -0.59
C CYS A 215 1.91 -2.99 -1.49
N TYR A 216 2.32 -3.93 -2.33
CA TYR A 216 3.42 -3.77 -3.29
C TYR A 216 4.75 -3.41 -2.63
N VAL A 217 5.09 -4.10 -1.54
CA VAL A 217 6.30 -3.81 -0.77
C VAL A 217 7.52 -4.32 -1.54
N PRO A 218 8.51 -3.46 -1.88
CA PRO A 218 9.65 -3.89 -2.68
C PRO A 218 10.58 -4.82 -1.90
N THR A 219 11.19 -5.76 -2.63
CA THR A 219 12.28 -6.59 -2.11
C THR A 219 13.61 -6.23 -2.77
N SER A 220 14.71 -6.68 -2.19
CA SER A 220 16.05 -6.43 -2.75
C SER A 220 16.38 -7.28 -3.99
N PHE A 221 15.49 -8.19 -4.39
CA PHE A 221 15.66 -9.07 -5.55
C PHE A 221 14.66 -8.76 -6.66
N ASP A 222 14.26 -7.49 -6.75
CA ASP A 222 13.46 -6.95 -7.84
C ASP A 222 12.07 -7.63 -7.97
N LYS A 223 11.41 -7.80 -6.82
CA LYS A 223 10.00 -8.24 -6.72
C LYS A 223 9.22 -7.38 -5.73
N GLU A 224 7.88 -7.41 -5.83
CA GLU A 224 6.97 -6.77 -4.89
C GLU A 224 6.23 -7.85 -4.09
N ILE A 225 6.26 -7.77 -2.77
CA ILE A 225 5.34 -8.52 -1.91
C ILE A 225 3.96 -7.91 -2.11
N ASP A 226 2.98 -8.76 -2.41
CA ASP A 226 1.60 -8.32 -2.66
C ASP A 226 1.05 -7.54 -1.46
N VAL A 227 0.98 -8.17 -0.28
CA VAL A 227 0.59 -7.48 0.96
C VAL A 227 1.49 -7.87 2.12
N LEU A 228 1.86 -6.88 2.93
CA LEU A 228 2.52 -7.05 4.22
C LEU A 228 1.63 -6.46 5.31
N LEU A 229 1.27 -7.29 6.28
CA LEU A 229 0.65 -6.85 7.52
C LEU A 229 1.69 -6.80 8.62
N ALA A 230 1.68 -5.74 9.44
CA ALA A 230 2.49 -5.65 10.65
C ALA A 230 1.60 -5.58 11.88
N PHE A 231 2.05 -6.19 12.96
CA PHE A 231 1.34 -6.29 14.23
C PHE A 231 2.17 -5.61 15.31
N ALA A 232 1.72 -4.46 15.80
CA ALA A 232 2.37 -3.78 16.89
C ALA A 232 1.99 -4.37 18.25
N HIS A 233 2.87 -4.20 19.25
CA HIS A 233 2.55 -4.53 20.63
C HIS A 233 1.39 -3.65 21.12
N PRO A 234 0.32 -4.20 21.72
CA PRO A 234 -0.86 -3.42 22.11
C PRO A 234 -0.56 -2.26 23.07
N GLU A 235 0.42 -2.44 23.96
CA GLU A 235 0.83 -1.41 24.93
C GLU A 235 2.01 -0.54 24.45
N ASN A 236 2.70 -0.97 23.39
CA ASN A 236 3.85 -0.27 22.84
C ASN A 236 3.81 -0.29 21.32
N CYS A 237 3.01 0.61 20.75
CA CYS A 237 2.74 0.65 19.31
C CYS A 237 4.00 0.84 18.43
N LYS A 238 5.15 1.21 19.01
CA LYS A 238 6.43 1.33 18.29
C LYS A 238 7.13 -0.02 18.08
N GLN A 239 6.83 -1.00 18.93
CA GLN A 239 7.41 -2.34 18.83
C GLN A 239 6.52 -3.19 17.93
N ILE A 240 7.07 -3.65 16.81
CA ILE A 240 6.42 -4.67 15.98
C ILE A 240 6.75 -6.05 16.55
N ILE A 241 5.72 -6.86 16.77
CA ILE A 241 5.82 -8.20 17.37
C ILE A 241 5.62 -9.32 16.35
N ALA A 242 4.98 -9.03 15.22
CA ALA A 242 4.80 -10.01 14.16
C ALA A 242 4.55 -9.33 12.80
N TYR A 243 4.71 -10.12 11.75
CA TYR A 243 4.36 -9.79 10.37
C TYR A 243 3.58 -10.94 9.73
N ASN A 244 2.77 -10.60 8.72
CA ASN A 244 2.18 -11.59 7.81
C ASN A 244 2.42 -11.16 6.36
N ILE A 245 3.13 -11.99 5.59
CA ILE A 245 3.31 -11.82 4.16
C ILE A 245 2.18 -12.57 3.45
N ILE A 246 1.45 -11.87 2.59
CA ILE A 246 0.36 -12.44 1.82
C ILE A 246 0.73 -12.40 0.34
N GLU A 247 0.69 -13.56 -0.32
CA GLU A 247 0.77 -13.67 -1.78
C GLU A 247 -0.63 -14.00 -2.34
N LEU A 248 -1.04 -13.24 -3.34
CA LEU A 248 -2.38 -13.31 -3.92
C LEU A 248 -2.31 -13.89 -5.32
N LYS A 249 -3.21 -14.82 -5.65
CA LYS A 249 -3.41 -15.29 -7.03
C LYS A 249 -4.89 -15.24 -7.40
N LYS A 250 -5.20 -14.64 -8.54
CA LYS A 250 -6.61 -14.50 -8.98
C LYS A 250 -7.34 -15.83 -9.12
N ASP A 251 -6.65 -16.91 -9.49
CA ASP A 251 -7.28 -18.18 -9.84
C ASP A 251 -6.64 -19.35 -9.10
N ARG A 252 -5.47 -19.80 -9.55
CA ARG A 252 -4.76 -20.95 -9.00
C ARG A 252 -3.46 -20.52 -8.32
N PHE A 253 -3.22 -21.03 -7.13
CA PHE A 253 -1.92 -20.95 -6.45
C PHE A 253 -1.13 -22.24 -6.73
N ASP A 254 -0.09 -22.12 -7.52
CA ASP A 254 0.73 -23.23 -8.02
C ASP A 254 2.11 -23.29 -7.36
N GLU A 255 2.95 -24.21 -7.83
CA GLU A 255 4.32 -24.42 -7.35
C GLU A 255 5.21 -23.17 -7.53
N MET A 256 4.99 -22.38 -8.58
CA MET A 256 5.74 -21.15 -8.83
C MET A 256 5.36 -20.06 -7.84
N ALA A 257 4.06 -19.86 -7.62
CA ALA A 257 3.56 -18.91 -6.62
C ALA A 257 4.02 -19.29 -5.20
N LEU A 258 4.03 -20.59 -4.87
CA LEU A 258 4.60 -21.07 -3.62
C LEU A 258 6.09 -20.76 -3.51
N GLY A 259 6.88 -21.06 -4.55
CA GLY A 259 8.31 -20.75 -4.57
C GLY A 259 8.59 -19.26 -4.33
N GLN A 260 7.77 -18.38 -4.92
CA GLN A 260 7.86 -16.93 -4.70
C GLN A 260 7.53 -16.54 -3.24
N LEU A 261 6.45 -17.09 -2.67
CA LEU A 261 6.08 -16.84 -1.27
C LEU A 261 7.17 -17.31 -0.29
N LEU A 262 7.75 -18.49 -0.52
CA LEU A 262 8.85 -19.01 0.30
C LEU A 262 10.13 -18.17 0.14
N GLN A 263 10.39 -17.64 -1.06
CA GLN A 263 11.49 -16.71 -1.27
C GLN A 263 11.28 -15.40 -0.50
N TYR A 264 10.05 -14.89 -0.43
CA TYR A 264 9.71 -13.75 0.41
C TYR A 264 9.90 -14.05 1.89
N GLU A 265 9.45 -15.22 2.35
CA GLU A 265 9.65 -15.69 3.72
C GLU A 265 11.14 -15.67 4.11
N ASP A 266 11.98 -16.36 3.33
CA ASP A 266 13.41 -16.47 3.58
C ASP A 266 14.11 -15.10 3.56
N TRP A 267 13.76 -14.26 2.59
CA TRP A 267 14.31 -12.91 2.50
C TRP A 267 13.95 -12.08 3.73
N PHE A 268 12.68 -12.11 4.14
CA PHE A 268 12.18 -11.31 5.26
C PHE A 268 12.78 -11.79 6.58
N LEU A 269 12.85 -13.10 6.80
CA LEU A 269 13.51 -13.70 7.97
C LEU A 269 14.94 -13.20 8.10
N ARG A 270 15.72 -13.24 7.02
CA ARG A 270 17.14 -12.85 7.04
C ARG A 270 17.36 -11.34 7.15
N LYS A 271 16.51 -10.53 6.51
CA LYS A 271 16.75 -9.09 6.34
C LYS A 271 15.98 -8.19 7.30
N LYS A 272 14.89 -8.68 7.90
CA LYS A 272 13.96 -7.84 8.67
C LYS A 272 13.74 -8.31 10.09
N VAL A 273 13.75 -9.62 10.34
CA VAL A 273 13.47 -10.17 11.68
C VAL A 273 14.60 -11.03 12.23
N ASN A 274 15.82 -10.87 11.70
CA ASN A 274 17.05 -11.50 12.20
C ASN A 274 16.96 -13.02 12.45
N GLY A 275 16.20 -13.72 11.60
CA GLY A 275 16.01 -15.18 11.66
C GLY A 275 14.93 -15.65 12.62
N ASP A 276 14.23 -14.76 13.32
CA ASP A 276 13.12 -15.13 14.21
C ASP A 276 11.89 -15.53 13.40
N SER A 277 11.72 -16.84 13.22
CA SER A 277 10.57 -17.42 12.52
C SER A 277 9.26 -17.29 13.29
N GLY A 278 9.28 -17.08 14.61
CA GLY A 278 8.06 -16.87 15.39
C GLY A 278 7.37 -15.54 15.07
N THR A 279 8.15 -14.58 14.57
CA THR A 279 7.71 -13.23 14.21
C THR A 279 7.12 -13.15 12.80
N LEU A 280 7.26 -14.17 11.96
CA LEU A 280 6.77 -14.13 10.56
C LEU A 280 5.75 -15.22 10.26
N ARG A 281 4.61 -14.80 9.70
CA ARG A 281 3.59 -15.67 9.12
C ARG A 281 3.53 -15.46 7.61
N THR A 282 3.09 -16.50 6.91
CA THR A 282 2.84 -16.44 5.47
C THR A 282 1.44 -16.93 5.16
N THR A 283 0.78 -16.25 4.22
CA THR A 283 -0.57 -16.56 3.77
C THR A 283 -0.63 -16.58 2.26
N ALA A 284 -1.28 -17.57 1.69
CA ALA A 284 -1.56 -17.66 0.26
C ALA A 284 -3.08 -17.55 0.05
N ILE A 285 -3.49 -16.68 -0.86
CA ILE A 285 -4.90 -16.45 -1.20
C ILE A 285 -5.13 -16.79 -2.67
N ALA A 286 -6.07 -17.68 -2.97
CA ALA A 286 -6.47 -18.01 -4.34
C ALA A 286 -7.89 -18.60 -4.41
N LYS A 287 -8.43 -18.87 -5.61
CA LYS A 287 -9.69 -19.63 -5.75
C LYS A 287 -9.48 -21.13 -5.58
N ARG A 288 -8.26 -21.60 -5.84
CA ARG A 288 -7.88 -23.01 -5.72
C ARG A 288 -6.38 -23.16 -5.59
N PHE A 289 -5.96 -24.27 -5.01
CA PHE A 289 -4.56 -24.59 -4.76
C PHE A 289 -4.19 -25.90 -5.46
N ASP A 290 -2.99 -25.98 -6.00
CA ASP A 290 -2.50 -27.22 -6.60
C ASP A 290 -2.25 -28.29 -5.54
N ILE A 291 -2.60 -29.53 -5.88
CA ILE A 291 -2.45 -30.67 -4.97
C ILE A 291 -0.99 -30.86 -4.53
N LYS A 292 -0.03 -30.53 -5.40
CA LYS A 292 1.39 -30.58 -5.08
C LYS A 292 1.78 -29.52 -4.05
N VAL A 293 1.22 -28.31 -4.13
CA VAL A 293 1.41 -27.25 -3.13
C VAL A 293 0.92 -27.74 -1.77
N ILE A 294 -0.31 -28.27 -1.72
CA ILE A 294 -0.90 -28.81 -0.48
C ILE A 294 -0.03 -29.95 0.08
N THR A 295 0.38 -30.88 -0.78
CA THR A 295 1.22 -32.03 -0.39
C THR A 295 2.57 -31.59 0.17
N TYR A 296 3.22 -30.62 -0.47
CA TYR A 296 4.48 -30.06 0.03
C TYR A 296 4.28 -29.37 1.38
N LEU A 297 3.24 -28.55 1.54
CA LEU A 297 2.98 -27.83 2.78
C LEU A 297 2.65 -28.76 3.95
N ARG A 298 1.98 -29.90 3.70
CA ARG A 298 1.81 -30.97 4.70
C ARG A 298 3.16 -31.49 5.20
N THR A 299 4.04 -31.84 4.28
CA THR A 299 5.39 -32.33 4.59
C THR A 299 6.19 -31.27 5.35
N ARG A 300 6.13 -30.01 4.90
CA ARG A 300 6.80 -28.87 5.54
C ARG A 300 6.31 -28.66 6.98
N LYS A 301 5.00 -28.73 7.21
CA LYS A 301 4.40 -28.63 8.55
C LYS A 301 4.88 -29.76 9.46
N LEU A 302 4.92 -30.99 8.95
CA LEU A 302 5.35 -32.16 9.72
C LEU A 302 6.85 -32.14 10.05
N LEU A 303 7.70 -31.78 9.09
CA LEU A 303 9.16 -31.92 9.21
C LEU A 303 9.85 -30.64 9.72
N GLU A 304 9.34 -29.46 9.37
CA GLU A 304 9.97 -28.17 9.69
C GLU A 304 9.18 -27.37 10.74
N ASN A 305 7.97 -27.81 11.12
CA ASN A 305 7.03 -27.05 11.94
C ASN A 305 6.75 -25.64 11.40
N LYS A 306 6.78 -25.50 10.06
CA LYS A 306 6.47 -24.25 9.34
C LYS A 306 5.17 -24.42 8.57
N TYR A 307 4.31 -23.40 8.61
CA TYR A 307 3.00 -23.41 7.97
C TYR A 307 2.84 -22.21 7.03
N VAL A 308 2.03 -22.40 5.99
CA VAL A 308 1.51 -21.33 5.14
C VAL A 308 0.00 -21.39 5.27
N THR A 309 -0.64 -20.31 5.71
CA THR A 309 -2.10 -20.28 5.78
C THR A 309 -2.65 -20.26 4.36
N LEU A 310 -3.51 -21.21 4.00
CA LEU A 310 -4.17 -21.25 2.69
C LEU A 310 -5.60 -20.74 2.84
N LEU A 311 -5.94 -19.69 2.11
CA LEU A 311 -7.29 -19.12 2.10
C LEU A 311 -7.88 -19.22 0.69
N GLU A 312 -8.98 -19.96 0.56
CA GLU A 312 -9.84 -19.85 -0.62
C GLU A 312 -10.64 -18.55 -0.51
N TYR A 313 -10.68 -17.76 -1.58
CA TYR A 313 -11.53 -16.57 -1.60
C TYR A 313 -12.79 -16.78 -2.44
N ARG A 314 -13.88 -16.18 -1.97
CA ARG A 314 -15.09 -15.91 -2.76
C ARG A 314 -15.34 -14.42 -2.76
N ASN A 315 -15.92 -13.91 -3.84
CA ASN A 315 -16.28 -12.50 -3.91
C ASN A 315 -17.80 -12.35 -3.84
N THR A 316 -18.24 -11.44 -2.99
CA THR A 316 -19.65 -11.12 -2.79
C THR A 316 -19.88 -9.64 -3.09
N GLN A 317 -21.13 -9.19 -2.95
CA GLN A 317 -21.46 -7.78 -3.06
C GLN A 317 -20.77 -6.94 -1.95
N ASP A 318 -20.51 -7.54 -0.79
CA ASP A 318 -19.98 -6.84 0.39
C ASP A 318 -18.44 -6.85 0.46
N GLY A 319 -17.79 -7.74 -0.29
CA GLY A 319 -16.33 -7.82 -0.42
C GLY A 319 -15.84 -9.25 -0.57
N LEU A 320 -14.59 -9.48 -0.19
CA LEU A 320 -14.01 -10.82 -0.20
C LEU A 320 -14.39 -11.57 1.07
N GLU A 321 -14.79 -12.83 0.89
CA GLU A 321 -14.92 -13.81 1.96
C GLU A 321 -13.79 -14.83 1.82
N PHE A 322 -13.32 -15.35 2.95
CA PHE A 322 -12.20 -16.28 2.98
C PHE A 322 -12.58 -17.55 3.75
N GLU A 323 -12.28 -18.69 3.15
CA GLU A 323 -12.41 -20.01 3.78
C GLU A 323 -11.01 -20.61 3.95
N PRO A 324 -10.59 -20.96 5.18
CA PRO A 324 -9.31 -21.61 5.39
C PRO A 324 -9.34 -23.04 4.86
N ILE A 325 -8.24 -23.46 4.23
CA ILE A 325 -8.06 -24.83 3.77
C ILE A 325 -7.21 -25.58 4.79
N GLU A 326 -7.78 -26.61 5.39
CA GLU A 326 -7.06 -27.53 6.26
C GLU A 326 -6.26 -28.55 5.43
N TYR A 327 -5.01 -28.77 5.83
CA TYR A 327 -4.13 -29.76 5.22
C TYR A 327 -3.26 -30.48 6.24
#